data_AF-A0A7V9V1K5-F1
#
_entry.id   AF-A0A7V9V1K5-F1
#
_cell.length_a   1.000
_cell.length_b   1.000
_cell.length_c   1.000
_cell.angle_alpha   90.00
_cell.angle_beta   90.00
_cell.angle_gamma   90.00
#
_symmetry.space_group_name_H-M   'P 1'
#
loop_
_entity.id
_entity.type
_entity.pdbx_description
1 polymer ?
#
loop_
_entity_poly.entity_id
_entity_poly.type
_entity_poly.pdbx_seq_one_letter_code
_entity_poly.pdbx_strand_id
1 'polypeptide(L)'
;LPPTEVGYLWPLVQAPLTWFTGATFVQVLPPLVVLNVLVLGPVAVLSVYGIAAHIGGRLLGYWAATLWVIAPFAAIPMFTDRYHEKWIDQFVPQALGLTAMPDFPSMVLVLAAAFFVVRSFERDRLPEAILAGLLAGAAGGLKPPNYLFVAGAVLAYPVARRWREGAAFVLALVPSLILLAFWKWSGLGQLPVLALEQARLAAGTAPVALELDLDRYLELDLEHWRNEMGGLREFFWSARVAQWAPFAGLLAVLRVRRYPIAALLAGWLGAFILVKGFSTRASIEANTFWRLLMPAWPAYLLLFASIPLLVPTLARRLGERLRPPAARAVSRRAVIAAFMLTLAIPAVAIAASSPTDSPERAVYQDDVGNFILTAVDDGVELSVRRAGSGQELTWTTGGPWRADVSYRVYRTAGPGPDVECEGSDGARAQYCYVRSAPIATTREPRFVDTAPLAGGATYRIGIATNWADDPAQGDVFALSPPAPAAP
;
A
#
# COMPACT_ATOMS: atom_id res chain seq x y z
N LEU A 1 -7.79 -2.90 19.20
CA LEU A 1 -7.56 -2.40 17.82
C LEU A 1 -6.12 -2.70 17.43
N PRO A 2 -5.82 -3.13 16.20
CA PRO A 2 -4.42 -3.24 15.76
C PRO A 2 -3.77 -1.86 15.68
N PRO A 3 -2.43 -1.78 15.65
CA PRO A 3 -1.71 -0.54 15.35
C PRO A 3 -2.26 0.14 14.09
N THR A 4 -2.57 1.43 14.19
CA THR A 4 -3.31 2.15 13.14
C THR A 4 -2.38 2.90 12.19
N GLU A 5 -1.16 2.43 11.99
CA GLU A 5 -0.17 3.05 11.10
C GLU A 5 -0.60 3.03 9.63
N VAL A 6 -1.29 1.98 9.22
CA VAL A 6 -1.87 1.83 7.88
C VAL A 6 -3.30 2.39 7.80
N GLY A 7 -3.84 2.43 6.58
CA GLY A 7 -5.25 2.76 6.38
C GLY A 7 -6.17 1.70 7.00
N TYR A 8 -7.39 2.11 7.37
CA TYR A 8 -8.33 1.25 8.08
C TYR A 8 -8.84 0.06 7.25
N LEU A 9 -8.87 0.17 5.92
CA LEU A 9 -9.59 -0.79 5.08
C LEU A 9 -8.79 -2.08 4.87
N TRP A 10 -7.46 -2.00 4.80
CA TRP A 10 -6.63 -3.18 4.45
C TRP A 10 -6.61 -4.24 5.55
N PRO A 11 -6.46 -3.89 6.84
CA PRO A 11 -6.60 -4.85 7.93
C PRO A 11 -8.00 -5.48 7.96
N LEU A 12 -9.05 -4.71 7.71
CA LEU A 12 -10.44 -5.20 7.73
C LEU A 12 -10.76 -6.17 6.58
N VAL A 13 -10.15 -5.97 5.41
CA VAL A 13 -10.26 -6.90 4.27
C VAL A 13 -9.52 -8.21 4.55
N GLN A 14 -8.37 -8.15 5.23
CA GLN A 14 -7.57 -9.33 5.56
C GLN A 14 -8.11 -10.12 6.76
N ALA A 15 -8.74 -9.46 7.73
CA ALA A 15 -9.26 -10.09 8.95
C ALA A 15 -10.12 -11.35 8.73
N PRO A 16 -11.10 -11.38 7.80
CA PRO A 16 -11.84 -12.61 7.55
C PRO A 16 -10.97 -13.71 6.91
N LEU A 17 -9.93 -13.36 6.15
CA LEU A 17 -9.04 -14.35 5.52
C LEU A 17 -8.10 -14.99 6.54
N THR A 18 -7.60 -14.20 7.51
CA THR A 18 -6.73 -14.71 8.58
C THR A 18 -7.46 -15.71 9.47
N TRP A 19 -8.78 -15.58 9.66
CA TRP A 19 -9.59 -16.55 10.39
C TRP A 19 -9.59 -17.95 9.77
N PHE A 20 -9.46 -18.06 8.44
CA PHE A 20 -9.49 -19.35 7.74
C PHE A 20 -8.10 -19.90 7.40
N THR A 21 -7.11 -19.03 7.24
CA THR A 21 -5.78 -19.42 6.77
C THR A 21 -4.72 -19.44 7.86
N GLY A 22 -4.93 -18.70 8.95
CA GLY A 22 -3.98 -18.52 10.03
C GLY A 22 -3.56 -17.05 10.18
N ALA A 23 -2.86 -16.74 11.27
CA ALA A 23 -2.55 -15.37 11.67
C ALA A 23 -1.37 -14.74 10.91
N THR A 24 -0.58 -15.55 10.20
CA THR A 24 0.67 -15.09 9.56
C THR A 24 0.42 -14.55 8.14
N PHE A 25 1.25 -13.60 7.71
CA PHE A 25 1.13 -13.06 6.34
C PHE A 25 1.35 -14.14 5.26
N VAL A 26 2.26 -15.10 5.51
CA VAL A 26 2.59 -16.19 4.58
C VAL A 26 1.37 -17.10 4.36
N GLN A 27 0.60 -17.38 5.41
CA GLN A 27 -0.62 -18.19 5.32
C GLN A 27 -1.73 -17.50 4.54
N VAL A 28 -1.86 -16.18 4.70
CA VAL A 28 -2.90 -15.35 4.06
C VAL A 28 -2.55 -14.99 2.61
N LEU A 29 -1.28 -15.08 2.22
CA LEU A 29 -0.82 -14.67 0.90
C LEU A 29 -1.55 -15.39 -0.26
N PRO A 30 -1.75 -16.72 -0.27
CA PRO A 30 -2.41 -17.40 -1.39
C PRO A 30 -3.83 -16.88 -1.71
N PRO A 31 -4.79 -16.77 -0.76
CA PRO A 31 -6.10 -16.21 -1.09
C PRO A 31 -6.04 -14.72 -1.48
N LEU A 32 -5.09 -13.94 -0.94
CA LEU A 32 -4.87 -12.56 -1.39
C LEU A 32 -4.41 -12.49 -2.84
N VAL A 33 -3.47 -13.34 -3.24
CA VAL A 33 -3.01 -13.44 -4.63
C VAL A 33 -4.18 -13.84 -5.54
N VAL A 34 -5.02 -14.78 -5.14
CA VAL A 34 -6.22 -15.17 -5.89
C VAL A 34 -7.18 -13.99 -6.05
N LEU A 35 -7.47 -13.25 -4.97
CA LEU A 35 -8.30 -12.04 -5.03
C LEU A 35 -7.70 -10.98 -5.96
N ASN A 36 -6.41 -10.71 -5.81
CA ASN A 36 -5.71 -9.70 -6.59
C ASN A 36 -5.69 -10.06 -8.08
N VAL A 37 -5.32 -11.28 -8.44
CA VAL A 37 -5.14 -11.69 -9.83
C VAL A 37 -6.47 -11.99 -10.52
N LEU A 38 -7.40 -12.70 -9.87
CA LEU A 38 -8.64 -13.13 -10.52
C LEU A 38 -9.78 -12.12 -10.45
N VAL A 39 -9.72 -11.16 -9.52
CA VAL A 39 -10.76 -10.13 -9.37
C VAL A 39 -10.21 -8.75 -9.68
N LEU A 40 -9.19 -8.29 -8.96
CA LEU A 40 -8.71 -6.91 -9.08
C LEU A 40 -7.91 -6.68 -10.38
N GLY A 41 -7.19 -7.69 -10.88
CA GLY A 41 -6.49 -7.65 -12.16
C GLY A 41 -7.44 -7.38 -13.34
N PRO A 42 -8.51 -8.17 -13.54
CA PRO A 42 -9.54 -7.88 -14.52
C PRO A 42 -10.20 -6.52 -14.36
N VAL A 43 -10.50 -6.09 -13.13
CA VAL A 43 -11.06 -4.76 -12.85
C VAL A 43 -10.10 -3.66 -13.29
N ALA A 44 -8.80 -3.82 -13.05
CA ALA A 44 -7.77 -2.88 -13.50
C ALA A 44 -7.73 -2.80 -15.02
N VAL A 45 -7.62 -3.96 -15.71
CA VAL A 45 -7.59 -4.02 -17.18
C VAL A 45 -8.83 -3.37 -17.80
N LEU A 46 -10.03 -3.68 -17.28
CA LEU A 46 -11.29 -3.10 -17.75
C LEU A 46 -11.35 -1.58 -17.52
N SER A 47 -10.80 -1.10 -16.41
CA SER A 47 -10.74 0.33 -16.10
C SER A 47 -9.75 1.07 -17.00
N VAL A 48 -8.56 0.51 -17.25
CA VAL A 48 -7.60 1.04 -18.25
C VAL A 48 -8.24 1.10 -19.63
N TYR A 49 -8.82 -0.02 -20.09
CA TYR A 49 -9.55 -0.09 -21.35
C TYR A 49 -10.64 0.98 -21.41
N GLY A 50 -11.44 1.08 -20.34
CA GLY A 50 -12.55 2.02 -20.23
C GLY A 50 -12.10 3.46 -20.38
N ILE A 51 -11.10 3.90 -19.62
CA ILE A 51 -10.58 5.27 -19.67
C ILE A 51 -9.99 5.57 -21.05
N ALA A 52 -9.12 4.70 -21.58
CA ALA A 52 -8.52 4.86 -22.89
C ALA A 52 -9.57 4.88 -24.01
N ALA A 53 -10.63 4.09 -23.90
CA ALA A 53 -11.72 4.11 -24.87
C ALA A 53 -12.51 5.43 -24.86
N HIS A 54 -12.56 6.15 -23.74
CA HIS A 54 -13.14 7.50 -23.68
C HIS A 54 -12.19 8.58 -24.22
N ILE A 55 -10.88 8.30 -24.28
CA ILE A 55 -9.89 9.18 -24.90
C ILE A 55 -9.97 9.07 -26.44
N GLY A 56 -9.73 7.86 -26.97
CA GLY A 56 -9.54 7.63 -28.40
C GLY A 56 -10.28 6.41 -28.95
N GLY A 57 -11.39 6.01 -28.33
CA GLY A 57 -12.23 4.91 -28.79
C GLY A 57 -11.68 3.52 -28.53
N ARG A 58 -12.40 2.48 -28.96
CA ARG A 58 -12.13 1.07 -28.57
C ARG A 58 -10.72 0.59 -28.93
N LEU A 59 -10.16 1.04 -30.06
CA LEU A 59 -8.83 0.63 -30.47
C LEU A 59 -7.76 1.11 -29.47
N LEU A 60 -7.85 2.36 -29.01
CA LEU A 60 -6.98 2.85 -27.95
C LEU A 60 -7.23 2.12 -26.64
N GLY A 61 -8.48 1.77 -26.35
CA GLY A 61 -8.84 0.90 -25.24
C GLY A 61 -8.07 -0.42 -25.25
N TYR A 62 -8.12 -1.16 -26.38
CA TYR A 62 -7.41 -2.44 -26.52
C TYR A 62 -5.89 -2.27 -26.44
N TRP A 63 -5.36 -1.20 -27.05
CA TRP A 63 -3.94 -0.88 -26.98
C TRP A 63 -3.48 -0.62 -25.54
N ALA A 64 -4.20 0.24 -24.81
CA ALA A 64 -3.87 0.55 -23.42
C ALA A 64 -4.00 -0.68 -22.51
N ALA A 65 -5.01 -1.51 -22.71
CA ALA A 65 -5.18 -2.77 -21.99
C ALA A 65 -4.05 -3.77 -22.27
N THR A 66 -3.61 -3.85 -23.53
CA THR A 66 -2.46 -4.69 -23.93
C THR A 66 -1.18 -4.19 -23.27
N LEU A 67 -0.93 -2.88 -23.32
CA LEU A 67 0.20 -2.25 -22.65
C LEU A 67 0.15 -2.47 -21.14
N TRP A 68 -1.02 -2.40 -20.50
CA TRP A 68 -1.16 -2.63 -19.06
C TRP A 68 -0.63 -4.01 -18.63
N VAL A 69 -0.91 -5.04 -19.43
CA VAL A 69 -0.46 -6.41 -19.15
C VAL A 69 1.02 -6.60 -19.48
N ILE A 70 1.49 -6.02 -20.59
CA ILE A 70 2.84 -6.29 -21.12
C ILE A 70 3.91 -5.38 -20.52
N ALA A 71 3.56 -4.15 -20.14
CA ALA A 71 4.54 -3.12 -19.74
C ALA A 71 5.48 -3.52 -18.60
N PRO A 72 5.04 -4.19 -17.52
CA PRO A 72 5.96 -4.61 -16.44
C PRO A 72 7.11 -5.51 -16.95
N PHE A 73 6.82 -6.37 -17.92
CA PHE A 73 7.79 -7.29 -18.53
C PHE A 73 8.60 -6.62 -19.63
N ALA A 74 7.95 -5.83 -20.50
CA ALA A 74 8.63 -5.12 -21.58
C ALA A 74 9.61 -4.05 -21.09
N ALA A 75 9.46 -3.60 -19.84
CA ALA A 75 10.39 -2.66 -19.21
C ALA A 75 11.69 -3.34 -18.71
N ILE A 76 11.72 -4.66 -18.49
CA ILE A 76 12.92 -5.38 -18.01
C ILE A 76 14.19 -5.05 -18.80
N PRO A 77 14.22 -5.19 -20.15
CA PRO A 77 15.43 -4.88 -20.93
C PRO A 77 15.77 -3.39 -20.96
N MET A 78 14.90 -2.52 -20.45
CA MET A 78 15.19 -1.09 -20.32
C MET A 78 15.98 -0.77 -19.05
N PHE A 79 16.09 -1.70 -18.10
CA PHE A 79 16.91 -1.54 -16.91
C PHE A 79 18.28 -2.18 -17.10
N THR A 80 19.31 -1.63 -16.45
CA THR A 80 20.64 -2.25 -16.38
C THR A 80 20.61 -3.55 -15.58
N ASP A 81 21.48 -4.51 -15.88
CA ASP A 81 21.48 -5.85 -15.26
C ASP A 81 21.51 -5.83 -13.72
N ARG A 82 22.31 -4.94 -13.12
CA ARG A 82 22.37 -4.77 -11.65
C ARG A 82 21.07 -4.28 -11.00
N TYR A 83 20.12 -3.81 -11.78
CA TYR A 83 18.80 -3.37 -11.32
C TYR A 83 17.72 -4.43 -11.56
N HIS A 84 18.02 -5.49 -12.32
CA HIS A 84 17.04 -6.52 -12.67
C HIS A 84 16.51 -7.23 -11.44
N GLU A 85 17.34 -7.55 -10.45
CA GLU A 85 16.90 -8.16 -9.18
C GLU A 85 15.78 -7.32 -8.52
N LYS A 86 15.99 -6.01 -8.38
CA LYS A 86 15.00 -5.12 -7.77
C LYS A 86 13.73 -5.01 -8.61
N TRP A 87 13.86 -4.94 -9.93
CA TRP A 87 12.70 -4.85 -10.81
C TRP A 87 11.91 -6.16 -10.88
N ILE A 88 12.58 -7.27 -11.15
CA ILE A 88 12.00 -8.59 -11.39
C ILE A 88 11.51 -9.22 -10.08
N ASP A 89 12.29 -9.14 -9.00
CA ASP A 89 12.00 -9.91 -7.78
C ASP A 89 11.18 -9.11 -6.77
N GLN A 90 11.23 -7.77 -6.81
CA GLN A 90 10.46 -6.93 -5.87
C GLN A 90 9.31 -6.21 -6.57
N PHE A 91 9.60 -5.48 -7.65
CA PHE A 91 8.61 -4.60 -8.27
C PHE A 91 7.53 -5.35 -9.06
N VAL A 92 7.93 -6.24 -9.98
CA VAL A 92 7.00 -6.97 -10.86
C VAL A 92 5.96 -7.80 -10.08
N PRO A 93 6.33 -8.58 -9.05
CA PRO A 93 5.35 -9.31 -8.25
C PRO A 93 4.34 -8.38 -7.60
N GLN A 94 4.80 -7.23 -7.09
CA GLN A 94 3.92 -6.23 -6.51
C GLN A 94 2.97 -5.63 -7.55
N ALA A 95 3.47 -5.27 -8.74
CA ALA A 95 2.68 -4.71 -9.83
C ALA A 95 1.65 -5.68 -10.40
N LEU A 96 1.88 -6.99 -10.26
CA LEU A 96 0.96 -8.06 -10.68
C LEU A 96 0.00 -8.50 -9.55
N GLY A 97 0.11 -7.91 -8.36
CA GLY A 97 -0.72 -8.27 -7.21
C GLY A 97 -0.34 -9.61 -6.56
N LEU A 98 0.90 -10.08 -6.76
CA LEU A 98 1.44 -11.32 -6.19
C LEU A 98 1.99 -11.13 -4.76
N THR A 99 1.67 -10.01 -4.11
CA THR A 99 2.13 -9.68 -2.75
C THR A 99 0.95 -9.32 -1.85
N ALA A 100 1.16 -9.35 -0.53
CA ALA A 100 0.17 -8.92 0.46
C ALA A 100 0.18 -7.39 0.70
N MET A 101 0.94 -6.63 -0.09
CA MET A 101 1.02 -5.19 0.07
C MET A 101 -0.26 -4.48 -0.43
N PRO A 102 -0.72 -3.42 0.23
CA PRO A 102 -1.92 -2.70 -0.17
C PRO A 102 -1.75 -1.88 -1.46
N ASP A 103 -0.54 -1.77 -2.01
CA ASP A 103 -0.23 -0.94 -3.17
C ASP A 103 -1.07 -1.31 -4.41
N PHE A 104 -1.05 -2.60 -4.80
CA PHE A 104 -1.83 -3.09 -5.94
C PHE A 104 -3.33 -2.89 -5.76
N PRO A 105 -4.00 -3.42 -4.71
CA PRO A 105 -5.44 -3.27 -4.57
C PRO A 105 -5.86 -1.80 -4.47
N SER A 106 -5.06 -0.97 -3.81
CA SER A 106 -5.37 0.46 -3.69
C SER A 106 -5.21 1.22 -5.02
N MET A 107 -4.21 0.89 -5.83
CA MET A 107 -4.06 1.39 -7.21
C MET A 107 -5.27 0.99 -8.08
N VAL A 108 -5.77 -0.25 -7.96
CA VAL A 108 -6.97 -0.69 -8.70
C VAL A 108 -8.20 0.14 -8.31
N LEU A 109 -8.38 0.45 -7.02
CA LEU A 109 -9.48 1.31 -6.58
C LEU A 109 -9.34 2.76 -7.10
N VAL A 110 -8.13 3.32 -7.11
CA VAL A 110 -7.88 4.64 -7.73
C VAL A 110 -8.25 4.61 -9.21
N LEU A 111 -7.83 3.57 -9.92
CA LEU A 111 -8.09 3.42 -11.34
C LEU A 111 -9.60 3.23 -11.64
N ALA A 112 -10.31 2.45 -10.83
CA ALA A 112 -11.76 2.32 -10.92
C ALA A 112 -12.46 3.66 -10.62
N ALA A 113 -11.99 4.41 -9.61
CA ALA A 113 -12.49 5.74 -9.31
C ALA A 113 -12.28 6.69 -10.51
N ALA A 114 -11.09 6.69 -11.12
CA ALA A 114 -10.78 7.46 -12.32
C ALA A 114 -11.70 7.11 -13.49
N PHE A 115 -11.99 5.82 -13.70
CA PHE A 115 -12.93 5.38 -14.73
C PHE A 115 -14.34 5.95 -14.50
N PHE A 116 -14.84 5.94 -13.26
CA PHE A 116 -16.15 6.51 -12.95
C PHE A 116 -16.16 8.04 -12.97
N VAL A 117 -15.06 8.74 -12.66
CA VAL A 117 -14.90 10.18 -12.91
C VAL A 117 -15.01 10.48 -14.41
N VAL A 118 -14.34 9.71 -15.27
CA VAL A 118 -14.43 9.92 -16.72
C VAL A 118 -15.85 9.71 -17.23
N ARG A 119 -16.55 8.70 -16.71
CA ARG A 119 -17.95 8.43 -17.06
C ARG A 119 -18.92 9.51 -16.56
N SER A 120 -18.64 10.14 -15.42
CA SER A 120 -19.50 11.18 -14.86
C SER A 120 -19.47 12.50 -15.64
N PHE A 121 -18.59 12.63 -16.64
CA PHE A 121 -18.58 13.79 -17.55
C PHE A 121 -19.77 13.82 -18.51
N GLU A 122 -20.46 12.70 -18.72
CA GLU A 122 -21.73 12.68 -19.46
C GLU A 122 -22.88 13.31 -18.65
N ARG A 123 -23.97 13.71 -19.30
CA ARG A 123 -25.13 14.31 -18.60
C ARG A 123 -25.83 13.27 -17.72
N ASP A 124 -26.30 13.71 -16.55
CA ASP A 124 -27.14 12.95 -15.61
C ASP A 124 -26.51 11.64 -15.10
N ARG A 125 -25.19 11.66 -14.88
CA ARG A 125 -24.39 10.55 -14.34
C ARG A 125 -23.99 10.75 -12.87
N LEU A 126 -24.95 11.21 -12.05
CA LEU A 126 -24.72 11.42 -10.62
C LEU A 126 -24.30 10.13 -9.87
N PRO A 127 -24.89 8.95 -10.14
CA PRO A 127 -24.47 7.70 -9.50
C PRO A 127 -23.01 7.35 -9.77
N GLU A 128 -22.50 7.61 -10.98
CA GLU A 128 -21.09 7.42 -11.33
C GLU A 128 -20.18 8.33 -10.52
N ALA A 129 -20.55 9.61 -10.33
CA ALA A 129 -19.76 10.54 -9.53
C ALA A 129 -19.70 10.14 -8.05
N ILE A 130 -20.83 9.70 -7.49
CA ILE A 130 -20.89 9.20 -6.10
C ILE A 130 -20.04 7.94 -5.96
N LEU A 131 -20.18 6.98 -6.90
CA LEU A 131 -19.39 5.75 -6.88
C LEU A 131 -17.89 6.04 -7.00
N ALA A 132 -17.49 6.99 -7.85
CA ALA A 132 -16.12 7.45 -7.95
C ALA A 132 -15.60 8.01 -6.61
N GLY A 133 -16.40 8.81 -5.90
CA GLY A 133 -16.04 9.36 -4.60
C GLY A 133 -15.88 8.28 -3.52
N LEU A 134 -16.78 7.31 -3.49
CA LEU A 134 -16.70 6.16 -2.57
C LEU A 134 -15.45 5.31 -2.84
N LEU A 135 -15.14 5.02 -4.11
CA LEU A 135 -13.95 4.23 -4.48
C LEU A 135 -12.65 5.00 -4.23
N ALA A 136 -12.61 6.31 -4.46
CA ALA A 136 -11.47 7.15 -4.10
C ALA A 136 -11.27 7.18 -2.57
N GLY A 137 -12.38 7.26 -1.81
CA GLY A 137 -12.36 7.18 -0.36
C GLY A 137 -11.88 5.83 0.15
N ALA A 138 -12.28 4.74 -0.48
CA ALA A 138 -11.81 3.38 -0.21
C ALA A 138 -10.32 3.22 -0.53
N ALA A 139 -9.86 3.78 -1.65
CA ALA A 139 -8.45 3.79 -2.01
C ALA A 139 -7.59 4.54 -0.97
N GLY A 140 -8.08 5.69 -0.48
CA GLY A 140 -7.47 6.42 0.64
C GLY A 140 -7.55 5.66 1.97
N GLY A 141 -8.65 4.94 2.19
CA GLY A 141 -8.84 4.05 3.33
C GLY A 141 -7.93 2.82 3.35
N LEU A 142 -7.50 2.32 2.18
CA LEU A 142 -6.43 1.32 2.08
C LEU A 142 -5.06 1.96 2.31
N LYS A 143 -4.79 3.08 1.62
CA LYS A 143 -3.51 3.78 1.62
C LYS A 143 -3.74 5.28 1.53
N PRO A 144 -3.57 6.06 2.63
CA PRO A 144 -3.91 7.49 2.66
C PRO A 144 -3.30 8.36 1.56
N PRO A 145 -2.05 8.12 1.09
CA PRO A 145 -1.52 8.82 -0.08
C PRO A 145 -2.38 8.78 -1.35
N ASN A 146 -3.33 7.85 -1.47
CA ASN A 146 -4.22 7.79 -2.63
C ASN A 146 -5.20 8.95 -2.72
N TYR A 147 -5.40 9.74 -1.66
CA TYR A 147 -6.15 11.00 -1.77
C TYR A 147 -5.49 12.00 -2.71
N LEU A 148 -4.20 11.84 -3.07
CA LEU A 148 -3.55 12.66 -4.11
C LEU A 148 -4.24 12.56 -5.48
N PHE A 149 -4.93 11.45 -5.77
CA PHE A 149 -5.78 11.32 -6.96
C PHE A 149 -6.87 12.42 -7.05
N VAL A 150 -7.38 12.88 -5.90
CA VAL A 150 -8.45 13.90 -5.83
C VAL A 150 -8.04 15.19 -6.52
N ALA A 151 -6.75 15.53 -6.55
CA ALA A 151 -6.25 16.69 -7.30
C ALA A 151 -6.62 16.62 -8.79
N GLY A 152 -6.47 15.44 -9.40
CA GLY A 152 -6.90 15.21 -10.79
C GLY A 152 -8.41 15.38 -10.97
N ALA A 153 -9.21 14.80 -10.08
CA ALA A 153 -10.68 14.91 -10.17
C ALA A 153 -11.16 16.36 -9.98
N VAL A 154 -10.60 17.08 -9.02
CA VAL A 154 -10.91 18.50 -8.72
C VAL A 154 -10.55 19.40 -9.90
N LEU A 155 -9.49 19.11 -10.66
CA LEU A 155 -9.17 19.83 -11.89
C LEU A 155 -10.11 19.45 -13.04
N ALA A 156 -10.50 18.18 -13.13
CA ALA A 156 -11.27 17.67 -14.25
C ALA A 156 -12.74 18.11 -14.26
N TYR A 157 -13.42 18.12 -13.11
CA TYR A 157 -14.84 18.50 -13.03
C TYR A 157 -15.15 19.95 -13.47
N PRO A 158 -14.36 20.97 -13.07
CA PRO A 158 -14.47 22.34 -13.58
C PRO A 158 -14.26 22.41 -15.09
N VAL A 159 -13.23 21.72 -15.62
CA VAL A 159 -12.95 21.66 -17.07
C VAL A 159 -14.11 20.99 -17.83
N ALA A 160 -14.73 19.98 -17.24
CA ALA A 160 -15.95 19.35 -17.77
C ALA A 160 -17.22 20.21 -17.60
N ARG A 161 -17.17 21.28 -16.80
CA ARG A 161 -18.33 22.09 -16.36
C ARG A 161 -19.42 21.24 -15.69
N ARG A 162 -19.00 20.27 -14.88
CA ARG A 162 -19.84 19.30 -14.17
C ARG A 162 -19.81 19.53 -12.67
N TRP A 163 -20.23 20.72 -12.24
CA TRP A 163 -20.16 21.14 -10.84
C TRP A 163 -21.01 20.29 -9.90
N ARG A 164 -22.21 19.86 -10.35
CA ARG A 164 -23.11 19.03 -9.54
C ARG A 164 -22.50 17.64 -9.29
N GLU A 165 -21.99 17.01 -10.32
CA GLU A 165 -21.32 15.72 -10.24
C GLU A 165 -20.01 15.84 -9.42
N GLY A 166 -19.24 16.91 -9.62
CA GLY A 166 -18.04 17.20 -8.83
C GLY A 166 -18.34 17.36 -7.34
N ALA A 167 -19.40 18.10 -6.98
CA ALA A 167 -19.83 18.25 -5.59
C ALA A 167 -20.26 16.90 -4.99
N ALA A 168 -21.00 16.07 -5.74
CA ALA A 168 -21.40 14.75 -5.28
C ALA A 168 -20.20 13.80 -5.07
N PHE A 169 -19.20 13.86 -5.95
CA PHE A 169 -17.93 13.13 -5.78
C PHE A 169 -17.23 13.54 -4.48
N VAL A 170 -17.08 14.84 -4.23
CA VAL A 170 -16.43 15.35 -3.00
C VAL A 170 -17.23 14.95 -1.76
N LEU A 171 -18.54 15.14 -1.76
CA LEU A 171 -19.40 14.76 -0.63
C LEU A 171 -19.34 13.25 -0.32
N ALA A 172 -19.26 12.40 -1.34
CA ALA A 172 -19.10 10.96 -1.16
C ALA A 172 -17.71 10.56 -0.61
N LEU A 173 -16.69 11.40 -0.78
CA LEU A 173 -15.34 11.20 -0.24
C LEU A 173 -15.27 11.51 1.27
N VAL A 174 -15.99 12.56 1.74
CA VAL A 174 -15.88 13.10 3.11
C VAL A 174 -16.00 12.03 4.21
N PRO A 175 -16.98 11.11 4.18
CA PRO A 175 -17.11 10.11 5.24
C PRO A 175 -15.88 9.22 5.39
N SER A 176 -15.17 8.92 4.30
CA SER A 176 -13.92 8.13 4.36
C SER A 176 -12.79 8.87 5.09
N LEU A 177 -12.71 10.20 4.93
CA LEU A 177 -11.74 11.06 5.61
C LEU A 177 -12.06 11.13 7.10
N ILE A 178 -13.34 11.28 7.45
CA ILE A 178 -13.80 11.26 8.84
C ILE A 178 -13.47 9.90 9.47
N LEU A 179 -13.75 8.80 8.77
CA LEU A 179 -13.47 7.47 9.28
C LEU A 179 -11.96 7.22 9.44
N LEU A 180 -11.14 7.68 8.50
CA LEU A 180 -9.69 7.62 8.61
C LEU A 180 -9.17 8.44 9.79
N ALA A 181 -9.70 9.65 9.99
CA ALA A 181 -9.36 10.48 11.16
C ALA A 181 -9.74 9.76 12.46
N PHE A 182 -10.95 9.20 12.54
CA PHE A 182 -11.39 8.43 13.69
C PHE A 182 -10.51 7.18 13.93
N TRP A 183 -10.13 6.46 12.88
CA TRP A 183 -9.21 5.32 12.94
C TRP A 183 -7.83 5.72 13.50
N LYS A 184 -7.26 6.82 12.97
CA LYS A 184 -5.96 7.34 13.42
C LYS A 184 -6.02 7.81 14.86
N TRP A 185 -7.03 8.61 15.20
CA TRP A 185 -7.25 9.05 16.58
C TRP A 185 -7.44 7.88 17.54
N SER A 186 -8.24 6.87 17.16
CA SER A 186 -8.49 5.70 18.00
C SER A 186 -7.24 4.88 18.28
N GLY A 187 -6.28 4.80 17.34
CA GLY A 187 -5.08 3.99 17.56
C GLY A 187 -3.81 4.76 17.94
N LEU A 188 -3.74 6.05 17.67
CA LEU A 188 -2.59 6.90 18.05
C LEU A 188 -2.89 7.77 19.28
N GLY A 189 -4.14 7.84 19.74
CA GLY A 189 -4.59 8.75 20.81
C GLY A 189 -4.72 10.21 20.35
N GLN A 190 -4.13 10.54 19.21
CA GLN A 190 -4.09 11.87 18.62
C GLN A 190 -4.20 11.80 17.10
N LEU A 191 -4.67 12.88 16.48
CA LEU A 191 -4.55 13.03 15.03
C LEU A 191 -3.10 13.44 14.73
N PRO A 192 -2.39 12.76 13.80
CA PRO A 192 -1.02 13.12 13.43
C PRO A 192 -0.84 14.60 13.05
N VAL A 193 -1.89 15.21 12.50
CA VAL A 193 -1.91 16.63 12.14
C VAL A 193 -1.89 17.54 13.37
N LEU A 194 -2.50 17.14 14.49
CA LEU A 194 -2.63 17.92 15.72
C LEU A 194 -1.55 17.60 16.77
N ALA A 195 -1.02 16.37 16.76
CA ALA A 195 0.06 15.91 17.64
C ALA A 195 1.32 16.80 17.58
N LEU A 196 1.61 17.34 16.40
CA LEU A 196 2.78 18.16 16.14
C LEU A 196 2.61 19.59 16.67
N GLU A 197 1.37 20.08 16.82
CA GLU A 197 1.10 21.38 17.47
C GLU A 197 1.38 21.31 18.97
N GLN A 198 1.11 20.19 19.63
CA GLN A 198 1.35 20.01 21.07
C GLN A 198 2.86 19.95 21.40
N ALA A 199 3.66 19.32 20.54
CA ALA A 199 5.12 19.38 20.64
C ALA A 199 5.67 20.81 20.41
N ARG A 200 5.02 21.63 19.58
CA ARG A 200 5.37 23.05 19.36
C ARG A 200 4.91 23.96 20.49
N LEU A 201 3.73 23.73 21.06
CA LEU A 201 3.21 24.45 22.24
C LEU A 201 4.05 24.14 23.50
N ALA A 202 4.52 22.90 23.65
CA ALA A 202 5.47 22.53 24.70
C ALA A 202 6.88 23.14 24.50
N ALA A 203 7.23 23.53 23.27
CA ALA A 203 8.47 24.25 22.93
C ALA A 203 8.36 25.78 23.11
N GLY A 204 7.25 26.29 23.67
CA GLY A 204 7.16 27.68 24.15
C GLY A 204 6.99 28.77 23.08
N THR A 205 6.59 28.43 21.86
CA THR A 205 6.26 29.43 20.83
C THR A 205 4.76 29.73 20.83
N ALA A 206 4.35 30.97 21.12
CA ALA A 206 2.97 31.45 21.02
C ALA A 206 2.93 32.89 20.47
N PRO A 207 1.78 33.41 19.96
CA PRO A 207 0.64 32.76 19.31
C PRO A 207 0.32 33.36 17.91
N VAL A 208 -0.73 32.85 17.25
CA VAL A 208 -1.55 33.44 16.16
C VAL A 208 -1.30 32.90 14.73
N ALA A 209 -2.44 32.58 14.09
CA ALA A 209 -2.69 32.15 12.71
C ALA A 209 -2.58 30.65 12.41
N LEU A 210 -3.60 30.13 11.72
CA LEU A 210 -3.64 28.85 11.02
C LEU A 210 -2.53 28.79 9.96
N GLU A 211 -1.27 28.72 10.39
CA GLU A 211 -0.16 28.37 9.52
C GLU A 211 -0.14 26.84 9.42
N LEU A 212 -0.90 26.33 8.46
CA LEU A 212 -0.68 25.00 7.93
C LEU A 212 0.74 25.01 7.35
N ASP A 213 1.69 24.53 8.15
CA ASP A 213 3.09 24.35 7.76
C ASP A 213 3.18 23.30 6.65
N LEU A 214 2.92 23.77 5.42
CA LEU A 214 2.90 22.98 4.19
C LEU A 214 4.28 22.42 3.88
N ASP A 215 5.36 23.04 4.37
CA ASP A 215 6.75 22.62 4.12
C ASP A 215 7.04 21.23 4.68
N ARG A 216 6.30 20.78 5.71
CA ARG A 216 6.47 19.45 6.32
C ARG A 216 5.64 18.34 5.65
N TYR A 217 4.61 18.70 4.89
CA TYR A 217 3.79 17.75 4.11
C TYR A 217 4.15 17.74 2.63
N LEU A 218 4.70 18.86 2.15
CA LEU A 218 5.29 19.08 0.84
C LEU A 218 6.77 19.44 1.05
N GLU A 219 7.57 18.49 1.56
CA GLU A 219 9.03 18.61 1.51
C GLU A 219 9.45 18.51 0.04
N LEU A 220 9.44 19.66 -0.65
CA LEU A 220 9.89 19.76 -2.03
C LEU A 220 11.42 19.79 -2.07
N ASP A 221 12.04 18.66 -1.78
CA ASP A 221 13.48 18.50 -1.88
C ASP A 221 13.89 18.34 -3.36
N LEU A 222 14.13 19.48 -3.99
CA LEU A 222 14.57 19.56 -5.38
C LEU A 222 15.94 18.93 -5.60
N GLU A 223 16.81 18.92 -4.58
CA GLU A 223 18.13 18.31 -4.67
C GLU A 223 17.99 16.78 -4.66
N HIS A 224 17.25 16.24 -3.69
CA HIS A 224 16.89 14.82 -3.65
C HIS A 224 16.24 14.38 -4.97
N TRP A 225 15.22 15.09 -5.45
CA TRP A 225 14.57 14.76 -6.72
C TRP A 225 15.55 14.78 -7.90
N ARG A 226 16.48 15.74 -7.97
CA ARG A 226 17.52 15.77 -9.02
C ARG A 226 18.46 14.58 -8.93
N ASN A 227 18.85 14.18 -7.71
CA ASN A 227 19.69 13.01 -7.46
C ASN A 227 18.99 11.74 -7.92
N GLU A 228 17.71 11.58 -7.60
CA GLU A 228 16.89 10.46 -8.07
C GLU A 228 16.77 10.45 -9.60
N MET A 229 16.53 11.60 -10.24
CA MET A 229 16.55 11.68 -11.71
C MET A 229 17.92 11.38 -12.32
N GLY A 230 19.01 11.59 -11.56
CA GLY A 230 20.36 11.12 -11.87
C GLY A 230 20.43 9.58 -11.83
N GLY A 231 19.96 8.97 -10.74
CA GLY A 231 19.83 7.52 -10.60
C GLY A 231 19.00 6.89 -11.72
N LEU A 232 17.91 7.54 -12.16
CA LEU A 232 17.14 7.07 -13.31
C LEU A 232 18.00 6.95 -14.58
N ARG A 233 18.93 7.88 -14.83
CA ARG A 233 19.85 7.79 -15.96
C ARG A 233 20.88 6.68 -15.81
N GLU A 234 21.19 6.32 -14.56
CA GLU A 234 22.18 5.31 -14.21
C GLU A 234 21.63 3.88 -14.34
N PHE A 235 20.35 3.69 -14.01
CA PHE A 235 19.71 2.37 -13.99
C PHE A 235 18.77 2.12 -15.18
N PHE A 236 18.38 3.14 -15.93
CA PHE A 236 17.43 3.03 -17.04
C PHE A 236 18.05 3.48 -18.37
N TRP A 237 17.79 2.72 -19.45
CA TRP A 237 18.34 2.92 -20.79
C TRP A 237 18.13 4.34 -21.33
N SER A 238 16.96 4.94 -21.08
CA SER A 238 16.71 6.33 -21.45
C SER A 238 15.76 7.01 -20.49
N ALA A 239 16.33 7.71 -19.50
CA ALA A 239 15.55 8.57 -18.60
C ALA A 239 14.70 9.61 -19.37
N ARG A 240 15.16 10.05 -20.55
CA ARG A 240 14.42 11.01 -21.39
C ARG A 240 13.11 10.43 -21.90
N VAL A 241 13.10 9.17 -22.35
CA VAL A 241 11.87 8.51 -22.79
C VAL A 241 10.89 8.44 -21.61
N ALA A 242 11.37 8.01 -20.44
CA ALA A 242 10.55 7.94 -19.23
C ALA A 242 9.99 9.32 -18.81
N GLN A 243 10.79 10.38 -18.88
CA GLN A 243 10.40 11.74 -18.49
C GLN A 243 9.44 12.41 -19.47
N TRP A 244 9.66 12.26 -20.79
CA TRP A 244 8.91 13.00 -21.81
C TRP A 244 7.64 12.29 -22.29
N ALA A 245 7.55 10.96 -22.15
CA ALA A 245 6.36 10.17 -22.46
C ALA A 245 5.05 10.76 -21.92
N PRO A 246 4.92 11.12 -20.62
CA PRO A 246 3.67 11.66 -20.08
C PRO A 246 3.30 13.02 -20.69
N PHE A 247 4.28 13.87 -21.01
CA PHE A 247 4.03 15.16 -21.67
C PHE A 247 3.55 14.98 -23.11
N ALA A 248 4.20 14.11 -23.88
CA ALA A 248 3.76 13.78 -25.23
C ALA A 248 2.34 13.18 -25.23
N GLY A 249 2.07 12.27 -24.30
CA GLY A 249 0.75 11.72 -24.05
C GLY A 249 -0.30 12.78 -23.74
N LEU A 250 0.03 13.73 -22.85
CA LEU A 250 -0.86 14.82 -22.47
C LEU A 250 -1.23 15.69 -23.68
N LEU A 251 -0.23 16.08 -24.49
CA LEU A 251 -0.46 16.79 -25.73
C LEU A 251 -1.35 16.00 -26.70
N ALA A 252 -1.21 14.68 -26.74
CA ALA A 252 -2.03 13.79 -27.56
C ALA A 252 -3.51 13.83 -27.13
N VAL A 253 -3.79 13.73 -25.82
CA VAL A 253 -5.15 13.81 -25.25
C VAL A 253 -5.77 15.19 -25.49
N LEU A 254 -4.99 16.26 -25.33
CA LEU A 254 -5.42 17.63 -25.63
C LEU A 254 -5.73 17.83 -27.11
N ARG A 255 -4.93 17.26 -28.01
CA ARG A 255 -5.13 17.32 -29.47
C ARG A 255 -6.47 16.72 -29.90
N VAL A 256 -6.89 15.62 -29.29
CA VAL A 256 -8.21 15.00 -29.53
C VAL A 256 -9.34 15.66 -28.71
N ARG A 257 -9.08 16.83 -28.11
CA ARG A 257 -10.03 17.69 -27.38
C ARG A 257 -10.69 17.03 -26.17
N ARG A 258 -9.97 16.11 -25.51
CA ARG A 258 -10.42 15.44 -24.28
C ARG A 258 -9.93 16.18 -23.04
N TYR A 259 -10.18 17.49 -22.97
CA TYR A 259 -9.64 18.37 -21.93
C TYR A 259 -9.91 17.92 -20.48
N PRO A 260 -11.12 17.46 -20.11
CA PRO A 260 -11.34 16.99 -18.73
C PRO A 260 -10.51 15.76 -18.38
N ILE A 261 -10.34 14.83 -19.32
CA ILE A 261 -9.52 13.63 -19.10
C ILE A 261 -8.03 14.01 -19.03
N ALA A 262 -7.58 14.96 -19.86
CA ALA A 262 -6.23 15.51 -19.77
C ALA A 262 -5.96 16.12 -18.38
N ALA A 263 -6.90 16.93 -17.86
CA ALA A 263 -6.81 17.51 -16.53
C ALA A 263 -6.79 16.44 -15.42
N LEU A 264 -7.62 15.39 -15.54
CA LEU A 264 -7.64 14.26 -14.62
C LEU A 264 -6.27 13.56 -14.57
N LEU A 265 -5.74 13.15 -15.72
CA LEU A 265 -4.49 12.37 -15.80
C LEU A 265 -3.28 13.21 -15.39
N ALA A 266 -3.20 14.47 -15.83
CA ALA A 266 -2.11 15.37 -15.48
C ALA A 266 -2.13 15.75 -14.00
N GLY A 267 -3.31 16.07 -13.44
CA GLY A 267 -3.45 16.39 -12.02
C GLY A 267 -3.18 15.19 -11.12
N TRP A 268 -3.66 14.01 -11.49
CA TRP A 268 -3.39 12.77 -10.76
C TRP A 268 -1.90 12.43 -10.77
N LEU A 269 -1.26 12.34 -11.95
CA LEU A 269 0.15 12.03 -12.04
C LEU A 269 1.02 13.11 -11.37
N GLY A 270 0.71 14.38 -11.62
CA GLY A 270 1.44 15.52 -11.08
C GLY A 270 1.40 15.58 -9.56
N ALA A 271 0.26 15.33 -8.93
CA ALA A 271 0.15 15.33 -7.47
C ALA A 271 1.00 14.23 -6.81
N PHE A 272 1.05 13.03 -7.40
CA PHE A 272 1.91 11.96 -6.91
C PHE A 272 3.39 12.24 -7.14
N ILE A 273 3.77 12.76 -8.31
CA ILE A 273 5.17 13.16 -8.54
C ILE A 273 5.58 14.24 -7.53
N LEU A 274 4.74 15.26 -7.33
CA LEU A 274 5.04 16.36 -6.43
C LEU A 274 5.20 15.92 -4.97
N VAL A 275 4.31 15.06 -4.46
CA VAL A 275 4.30 14.68 -3.04
C VAL A 275 5.17 13.45 -2.76
N LYS A 276 5.15 12.47 -3.66
CA LYS A 276 5.88 11.20 -3.46
C LYS A 276 7.19 11.14 -4.19
N GLY A 277 7.29 11.76 -5.36
CA GLY A 277 8.55 11.82 -6.12
C GLY A 277 9.60 12.73 -5.49
N PHE A 278 9.21 13.75 -4.74
CA PHE A 278 10.13 14.65 -4.01
C PHE A 278 10.43 14.20 -2.58
N SER A 279 9.78 13.13 -2.09
CA SER A 279 10.01 12.64 -0.73
C SER A 279 11.39 12.01 -0.61
N THR A 280 12.11 12.32 0.47
CA THR A 280 13.37 11.68 0.87
C THR A 280 13.30 10.16 1.01
N ARG A 281 12.08 9.59 1.11
CA ARG A 281 11.84 8.14 1.15
C ARG A 281 11.82 7.49 -0.23
N ALA A 282 11.76 8.27 -1.30
CA ALA A 282 11.70 7.79 -2.67
C ALA A 282 13.12 7.65 -3.20
N SER A 283 13.55 6.40 -3.41
CA SER A 283 14.85 6.05 -3.97
C SER A 283 14.65 5.11 -5.14
N ILE A 284 15.23 5.46 -6.28
CA ILE A 284 15.32 4.60 -7.46
C ILE A 284 16.26 3.47 -7.14
N GLU A 285 17.43 3.74 -6.57
CA GLU A 285 18.37 2.68 -6.20
C GLU A 285 17.73 1.65 -5.28
N ALA A 286 16.95 2.05 -4.27
CA ALA A 286 16.25 1.13 -3.38
C ALA A 286 14.88 0.65 -3.89
N ASN A 287 14.50 0.97 -5.14
CA ASN A 287 13.22 0.62 -5.77
C ASN A 287 11.95 1.18 -5.05
N THR A 288 12.12 1.99 -4.01
CA THR A 288 11.01 2.59 -3.27
C THR A 288 10.31 3.69 -4.08
N PHE A 289 11.01 4.34 -5.02
CA PHE A 289 10.44 5.35 -5.93
C PHE A 289 9.26 4.79 -6.73
N TRP A 290 9.45 3.63 -7.37
CA TRP A 290 8.43 2.97 -8.20
C TRP A 290 7.23 2.54 -7.37
N ARG A 291 7.49 1.94 -6.20
CA ARG A 291 6.45 1.55 -5.23
C ARG A 291 5.61 2.74 -4.76
N LEU A 292 6.25 3.85 -4.42
CA LEU A 292 5.56 5.05 -3.96
C LEU A 292 4.69 5.69 -5.04
N LEU A 293 5.12 5.63 -6.31
CA LEU A 293 4.37 6.13 -7.45
C LEU A 293 3.38 5.14 -8.05
N MET A 294 3.37 3.86 -7.63
CA MET A 294 2.49 2.82 -8.17
C MET A 294 1.03 3.27 -8.34
N PRO A 295 0.39 3.98 -7.38
CA PRO A 295 -0.98 4.43 -7.58
C PRO A 295 -1.18 5.48 -8.69
N ALA A 296 -0.12 6.09 -9.23
CA ALA A 296 -0.16 7.02 -10.37
C ALA A 296 0.32 6.39 -11.69
N TRP A 297 0.80 5.15 -11.66
CA TRP A 297 1.20 4.41 -12.86
C TRP A 297 0.11 4.31 -13.91
N PRO A 298 -1.17 4.09 -13.58
CA PRO A 298 -2.18 4.05 -14.62
C PRO A 298 -2.32 5.39 -15.36
N ALA A 299 -2.18 6.53 -14.68
CA ALA A 299 -2.18 7.83 -15.33
C ALA A 299 -1.02 7.97 -16.31
N TYR A 300 0.18 7.58 -15.87
CA TYR A 300 1.38 7.56 -16.71
C TYR A 300 1.19 6.66 -17.94
N LEU A 301 0.70 5.43 -17.74
CA LEU A 301 0.48 4.47 -18.81
C LEU A 301 -0.60 4.93 -19.80
N LEU A 302 -1.69 5.53 -19.33
CA LEU A 302 -2.74 6.07 -20.20
C LEU A 302 -2.25 7.25 -21.05
N LEU A 303 -1.39 8.12 -20.48
CA LEU A 303 -0.73 9.18 -21.23
C LEU A 303 0.22 8.57 -22.27
N PHE A 304 1.10 7.65 -21.88
CA PHE A 304 2.01 6.95 -22.79
C PHE A 304 1.26 6.24 -23.94
N ALA A 305 0.20 5.50 -23.61
CA ALA A 305 -0.64 4.80 -24.57
C ALA A 305 -1.32 5.76 -25.57
N SER A 306 -1.52 7.03 -25.20
CA SER A 306 -2.15 8.04 -26.04
C SER A 306 -1.19 8.68 -27.06
N ILE A 307 0.13 8.49 -26.94
CA ILE A 307 1.14 9.08 -27.85
C ILE A 307 0.84 8.87 -29.34
N PRO A 308 0.38 7.69 -29.82
CA PRO A 308 0.04 7.49 -31.24
C PRO A 308 -0.99 8.51 -31.79
N LEU A 309 -1.85 9.08 -30.94
CA LEU A 309 -2.83 10.10 -31.34
C LEU A 309 -2.19 11.44 -31.76
N LEU A 310 -0.90 11.66 -31.46
CA LEU A 310 -0.15 12.81 -31.99
C LEU A 310 0.00 12.74 -33.51
N VAL A 311 -0.01 11.54 -34.10
CA VAL A 311 0.12 11.34 -35.55
C VAL A 311 -1.14 11.87 -36.24
N PRO A 312 -1.07 13.00 -37.00
CA PRO A 312 -2.25 13.67 -37.52
C PRO A 312 -3.10 12.81 -38.44
N THR A 313 -2.44 11.97 -39.25
CA THR A 313 -3.09 11.07 -40.20
C THR A 313 -3.85 9.95 -39.50
N LEU A 314 -3.34 9.45 -38.37
CA LEU A 314 -3.97 8.38 -37.61
C LEU A 314 -5.30 8.86 -37.00
N ALA A 315 -5.29 10.00 -36.31
CA ALA A 315 -6.51 10.56 -35.72
C ALA A 315 -7.60 10.82 -36.76
N ARG A 316 -7.22 11.37 -37.92
CA ARG A 316 -8.15 11.61 -39.04
C ARG A 316 -8.70 10.31 -39.64
N ARG A 317 -7.88 9.28 -39.79
CA ARG A 317 -8.30 7.96 -40.32
C ARG A 317 -9.19 7.20 -39.35
N LEU A 318 -8.98 7.34 -38.04
CA LEU A 318 -9.81 6.70 -37.04
C LEU A 318 -11.21 7.31 -36.99
N GLY A 319 -11.35 8.62 -37.19
CA GLY A 319 -12.64 9.30 -37.40
C GLY A 319 -13.69 8.88 -36.36
N GLU A 320 -14.78 8.27 -36.82
CA GLU A 320 -15.89 7.78 -35.99
C GLU A 320 -15.49 6.71 -34.96
N ARG A 321 -14.41 5.96 -35.21
CA ARG A 321 -13.90 4.94 -34.29
C ARG A 321 -13.33 5.54 -33.01
N LEU A 322 -13.07 6.86 -32.97
CA LEU A 322 -12.66 7.60 -31.78
C LEU A 322 -13.84 7.93 -30.84
N ARG A 323 -15.08 7.62 -31.22
CA ARG A 323 -16.24 7.84 -30.35
C ARG A 323 -16.13 6.93 -29.11
N PRO A 324 -16.38 7.48 -27.90
CA PRO A 324 -16.44 6.68 -26.69
C PRO A 324 -17.52 5.59 -26.82
N PRO A 325 -17.29 4.40 -26.25
CA PRO A 325 -18.31 3.37 -26.22
C PRO A 325 -19.48 3.81 -25.34
N ALA A 326 -20.71 3.53 -25.77
CA ALA A 326 -21.89 3.75 -24.94
C ALA A 326 -21.81 2.91 -23.66
N ALA A 327 -22.03 3.55 -22.50
CA ALA A 327 -22.00 2.90 -21.20
C ALA A 327 -23.40 2.88 -20.56
N ARG A 328 -23.78 1.71 -20.02
CA ARG A 328 -25.00 1.56 -19.21
C ARG A 328 -24.82 2.28 -17.87
N ALA A 329 -25.84 3.02 -17.43
CA ALA A 329 -25.82 3.70 -16.15
C ALA A 329 -25.52 2.74 -14.99
N VAL A 330 -24.76 3.24 -14.02
CA VAL A 330 -24.53 2.50 -12.77
C VAL A 330 -25.87 2.36 -12.03
N SER A 331 -26.17 1.14 -11.59
CA SER A 331 -27.38 0.89 -10.81
C SER A 331 -27.24 1.46 -9.41
N ARG A 332 -28.35 1.93 -8.82
CA ARG A 332 -28.35 2.39 -7.41
C ARG A 332 -27.87 1.31 -6.44
N ARG A 333 -28.15 0.05 -6.75
CA ARG A 333 -27.69 -1.12 -5.96
C ARG A 333 -26.17 -1.20 -5.90
N ALA A 334 -25.47 -0.90 -6.99
CA ALA A 334 -24.01 -0.90 -7.00
C ALA A 334 -23.43 0.23 -6.12
N VAL A 335 -24.05 1.42 -6.13
CA VAL A 335 -23.65 2.54 -5.26
C VAL A 335 -23.87 2.18 -3.79
N ILE A 336 -25.02 1.59 -3.44
CA ILE A 336 -25.33 1.13 -2.08
C ILE A 336 -24.34 0.05 -1.65
N ALA A 337 -24.06 -0.94 -2.50
CA ALA A 337 -23.08 -1.98 -2.20
C ALA A 337 -21.69 -1.41 -1.95
N ALA A 338 -21.23 -0.47 -2.78
CA ALA A 338 -19.96 0.22 -2.57
C ALA A 338 -19.96 0.97 -1.22
N PHE A 339 -21.00 1.75 -0.93
CA PHE A 339 -21.13 2.46 0.35
C PHE A 339 -21.06 1.50 1.55
N MET A 340 -21.76 0.37 1.48
CA MET A 340 -21.77 -0.62 2.55
C MET A 340 -20.38 -1.22 2.78
N LEU A 341 -19.71 -1.63 1.70
CA LEU A 341 -18.42 -2.32 1.76
C LEU A 341 -17.27 -1.37 2.14
N THR A 342 -17.29 -0.12 1.69
CA THR A 342 -16.16 0.80 1.86
C THR A 342 -16.30 1.72 3.05
N LEU A 343 -17.52 1.90 3.57
CA LEU A 343 -17.78 2.85 4.65
C LEU A 343 -18.59 2.24 5.80
N ALA A 344 -19.80 1.74 5.54
CA ALA A 344 -20.70 1.36 6.63
C ALA A 344 -20.15 0.19 7.46
N ILE A 345 -19.73 -0.89 6.80
CA ILE A 345 -19.15 -2.06 7.48
C ILE A 345 -17.85 -1.68 8.20
N PRO A 346 -16.87 -1.00 7.57
CA PRO A 346 -15.69 -0.51 8.27
C PRO A 346 -16.00 0.40 9.46
N ALA A 347 -16.94 1.34 9.32
CA ALA A 347 -17.33 2.24 10.39
C ALA A 347 -17.90 1.49 11.60
N VAL A 348 -18.78 0.52 11.37
CA VAL A 348 -19.33 -0.33 12.43
C VAL A 348 -18.23 -1.17 13.08
N ALA A 349 -17.34 -1.79 12.28
CA ALA A 349 -16.25 -2.60 12.81
C ALA A 349 -15.29 -1.79 13.70
N ILE A 350 -14.96 -0.56 13.29
CA ILE A 350 -14.07 0.32 14.06
C ILE A 350 -14.79 0.85 15.30
N ALA A 351 -16.06 1.27 15.19
CA ALA A 351 -16.84 1.73 16.33
C ALA A 351 -17.03 0.64 17.40
N ALA A 352 -17.26 -0.61 16.97
CA ALA A 352 -17.42 -1.77 17.84
C ALA A 352 -16.10 -2.33 18.40
N SER A 353 -14.95 -1.85 17.91
CA SER A 353 -13.65 -2.36 18.33
C SER A 353 -13.25 -1.88 19.74
N SER A 354 -12.75 -2.82 20.54
CA SER A 354 -12.19 -2.59 21.88
C SER A 354 -10.65 -2.72 21.87
N PRO A 355 -9.97 -2.25 22.94
CA PRO A 355 -8.62 -2.70 23.25
C PRO A 355 -8.56 -4.24 23.32
N THR A 356 -7.42 -4.81 22.96
CA THR A 356 -7.19 -6.26 23.01
C THR A 356 -6.80 -6.66 24.42
N ASP A 357 -7.39 -7.73 24.95
CA ASP A 357 -7.04 -8.24 26.30
C ASP A 357 -5.65 -8.90 26.35
N SER A 358 -5.10 -9.28 25.18
CA SER A 358 -3.78 -9.91 25.02
C SER A 358 -2.99 -9.23 23.90
N PRO A 359 -2.51 -7.98 24.09
CA PRO A 359 -1.78 -7.24 23.07
C PRO A 359 -0.46 -7.92 22.66
N GLU A 360 0.11 -8.76 23.52
CA GLU A 360 1.32 -9.56 23.28
C GLU A 360 1.16 -10.63 22.19
N ARG A 361 -0.05 -10.81 21.63
CA ARG A 361 -0.30 -11.68 20.47
C ARG A 361 0.19 -11.11 19.15
N ALA A 362 0.55 -9.83 19.10
CA ALA A 362 1.20 -9.22 17.96
C ALA A 362 2.29 -8.26 18.45
N VAL A 363 3.52 -8.52 18.06
CA VAL A 363 4.69 -7.83 18.60
C VAL A 363 5.57 -7.30 17.49
N TYR A 364 6.14 -6.13 17.70
CA TYR A 364 7.18 -5.54 16.87
C TYR A 364 8.52 -6.17 17.26
N GLN A 365 9.20 -6.71 16.27
CA GLN A 365 10.61 -7.04 16.39
C GLN A 365 11.45 -5.82 15.96
N ASP A 366 12.52 -5.56 16.70
CA ASP A 366 13.59 -4.66 16.26
C ASP A 366 14.70 -5.52 15.66
N ASP A 367 14.67 -5.67 14.33
CA ASP A 367 15.72 -6.37 13.60
C ASP A 367 16.46 -5.36 12.71
N VAL A 368 17.64 -4.92 13.16
CA VAL A 368 18.52 -3.99 12.44
C VAL A 368 17.79 -2.69 12.04
N GLY A 369 16.92 -2.17 12.92
CA GLY A 369 16.15 -0.95 12.67
C GLY A 369 14.90 -1.12 11.80
N ASN A 370 14.54 -2.35 11.44
CA ASN A 370 13.26 -2.66 10.82
C ASN A 370 12.24 -3.10 11.88
N PHE A 371 11.18 -2.30 12.04
CA PHE A 371 10.06 -2.63 12.92
C PHE A 371 9.02 -3.42 12.14
N ILE A 372 8.95 -4.73 12.38
CA ILE A 372 8.01 -5.62 11.71
C ILE A 372 6.99 -6.12 12.72
N LEU A 373 5.72 -5.79 12.49
CA LEU A 373 4.63 -6.33 13.28
C LEU A 373 4.47 -7.82 12.96
N THR A 374 4.74 -8.65 13.95
CA THR A 374 4.85 -10.11 13.83
C THR A 374 3.80 -10.77 14.72
N ALA A 375 3.06 -11.73 14.17
CA ALA A 375 2.07 -12.47 14.95
C ALA A 375 2.76 -13.46 15.90
N VAL A 376 2.22 -13.62 17.11
CA VAL A 376 2.55 -14.73 18.00
C VAL A 376 1.61 -15.88 17.69
N ASP A 377 2.16 -17.01 17.25
CA ASP A 377 1.42 -18.19 16.81
C ASP A 377 1.48 -19.28 17.89
N ASP A 378 0.34 -19.51 18.56
CA ASP A 378 0.18 -20.54 19.58
C ASP A 378 0.42 -21.96 19.04
N GLY A 379 0.42 -22.14 17.72
CA GLY A 379 0.78 -23.39 17.07
C GLY A 379 2.29 -23.70 17.10
N VAL A 380 3.14 -22.79 17.60
CA VAL A 380 4.57 -23.03 17.78
C VAL A 380 4.84 -23.35 19.25
N GLU A 381 4.78 -24.64 19.59
CA GLU A 381 4.92 -25.11 20.97
C GLU A 381 6.40 -25.26 21.32
N LEU A 382 6.93 -24.30 22.09
CA LEU A 382 8.31 -24.30 22.60
C LEU A 382 8.38 -24.98 23.97
N SER A 383 9.23 -25.99 24.09
CA SER A 383 9.61 -26.63 25.36
C SER A 383 11.06 -26.35 25.68
N VAL A 384 11.33 -25.97 26.93
CA VAL A 384 12.68 -25.73 27.44
C VAL A 384 12.97 -26.72 28.56
N ARG A 385 14.10 -27.42 28.47
CA ARG A 385 14.56 -28.41 29.44
C ARG A 385 16.00 -28.11 29.85
N ARG A 386 16.36 -28.46 31.08
CA ARG A 386 17.73 -28.31 31.54
C ARG A 386 18.61 -29.39 30.92
N ALA A 387 19.73 -28.99 30.31
CA ALA A 387 20.73 -29.88 29.74
C ALA A 387 22.11 -29.55 30.31
N GLY A 388 22.49 -30.22 31.40
CA GLY A 388 23.72 -29.92 32.14
C GLY A 388 23.69 -28.51 32.75
N SER A 389 24.66 -27.67 32.37
CA SER A 389 24.70 -26.24 32.72
C SER A 389 23.92 -25.35 31.74
N GLY A 390 23.41 -25.90 30.65
CA GLY A 390 22.68 -25.19 29.61
C GLY A 390 21.17 -25.44 29.63
N GLN A 391 20.49 -24.86 28.63
CA GLN A 391 19.07 -25.05 28.35
C GLN A 391 18.92 -25.67 26.96
N GLU A 392 18.27 -26.83 26.87
CA GLU A 392 17.84 -27.43 25.63
C GLU A 392 16.44 -26.93 25.27
N LEU A 393 16.33 -26.32 24.09
CA LEU A 393 15.10 -25.84 23.52
C LEU A 393 14.69 -26.81 22.42
N THR A 394 13.44 -27.25 22.45
CA THR A 394 12.82 -28.07 21.38
C THR A 394 11.47 -27.49 21.08
N TRP A 395 11.09 -27.39 19.81
CA TRP A 395 9.79 -26.88 19.43
C TRP A 395 9.11 -27.75 18.38
N THR A 396 7.78 -27.68 18.37
CA THR A 396 6.96 -28.27 17.31
C THR A 396 6.09 -27.21 16.67
N THR A 397 5.70 -27.43 15.42
CA THR A 397 4.77 -26.57 14.72
C THR A 397 3.46 -27.33 14.51
N GLY A 398 2.31 -26.67 14.69
CA GLY A 398 0.97 -27.26 14.57
C GLY A 398 0.60 -27.78 13.18
N GLY A 399 1.54 -27.71 12.24
CA GLY A 399 1.46 -28.27 10.89
C GLY A 399 2.72 -27.93 10.10
N PRO A 400 2.90 -28.53 8.91
CA PRO A 400 3.94 -28.12 7.98
C PRO A 400 3.65 -26.72 7.45
N TRP A 401 4.70 -25.89 7.36
CA TRP A 401 4.62 -24.62 6.67
C TRP A 401 4.52 -24.83 5.16
N ARG A 402 3.88 -23.89 4.44
CA ARG A 402 3.79 -23.92 2.98
C ARG A 402 5.05 -23.40 2.29
N ALA A 403 6.16 -23.33 3.02
CA ALA A 403 7.45 -22.82 2.57
C ALA A 403 8.55 -23.52 3.38
N ASP A 404 9.77 -23.54 2.85
CA ASP A 404 10.94 -23.90 3.62
C ASP A 404 11.22 -22.80 4.63
N VAL A 405 11.30 -23.19 5.90
CA VAL A 405 11.47 -22.26 7.03
C VAL A 405 12.82 -22.45 7.70
N SER A 406 13.34 -21.36 8.22
CA SER A 406 14.41 -21.32 9.21
C SER A 406 13.87 -20.82 10.54
N TYR A 407 14.59 -21.12 11.60
CA TYR A 407 14.24 -20.73 12.95
C TYR A 407 15.29 -19.77 13.49
N ARG A 408 14.81 -18.69 14.11
CA ARG A 408 15.63 -17.74 14.85
C ARG A 408 15.33 -17.87 16.34
N VAL A 409 16.34 -18.14 17.14
CA VAL A 409 16.20 -18.35 18.58
C VAL A 409 16.42 -17.01 19.28
N TYR A 410 15.42 -16.57 20.01
CA TYR A 410 15.46 -15.33 20.79
C TYR A 410 15.60 -15.63 22.27
N ARG A 411 16.36 -14.78 22.97
CA ARG A 411 16.55 -14.83 24.43
C ARG A 411 16.50 -13.42 25.00
N THR A 412 15.88 -13.26 26.17
CA THR A 412 15.93 -11.99 26.91
C THR A 412 17.38 -11.60 27.23
N ALA A 413 17.70 -10.30 27.20
CA ALA A 413 19.05 -9.81 27.49
C ALA A 413 19.35 -9.66 29.00
N GLY A 414 18.31 -9.65 29.84
CA GLY A 414 18.42 -9.47 31.28
C GLY A 414 17.13 -9.83 32.01
N PRO A 415 17.08 -9.62 33.33
CA PRO A 415 15.87 -9.82 34.13
C PRO A 415 14.79 -8.80 33.72
N GLY A 416 13.60 -9.27 33.41
CA GLY A 416 12.48 -8.44 32.97
C GLY A 416 11.50 -9.19 32.05
N PRO A 417 10.39 -8.55 31.66
CA PRO A 417 9.48 -9.13 30.68
C PRO A 417 10.16 -9.20 29.30
N ASP A 418 9.82 -10.23 28.53
CA ASP A 418 10.34 -10.43 27.18
C ASP A 418 9.67 -9.52 26.13
N VAL A 419 8.49 -9.00 26.47
CA VAL A 419 7.70 -8.05 25.70
C VAL A 419 7.42 -6.82 26.54
N GLU A 420 7.60 -5.65 25.95
CA GLU A 420 7.23 -4.37 26.53
C GLU A 420 6.14 -3.72 25.69
N CYS A 421 5.00 -3.43 26.30
CA CYS A 421 3.87 -2.81 25.60
C CYS A 421 3.75 -1.36 26.01
N GLU A 422 3.79 -0.48 25.01
CA GLU A 422 3.58 0.95 25.14
C GLU A 422 2.20 1.32 24.62
N GLY A 423 1.48 2.16 25.36
CA GLY A 423 0.25 2.80 24.92
C GLY A 423 0.44 4.31 24.89
N SER A 424 -0.08 4.99 23.88
CA SER A 424 -0.23 6.45 23.95
C SER A 424 -1.44 6.78 24.81
N ASP A 425 -1.36 7.82 25.64
CA ASP A 425 -2.48 8.28 26.46
C ASP A 425 -3.74 8.51 25.60
N GLY A 426 -4.83 7.83 25.93
CA GLY A 426 -6.10 7.89 25.19
C GLY A 426 -6.17 7.04 23.92
N ALA A 427 -5.10 6.35 23.51
CA ALA A 427 -5.13 5.40 22.40
C ALA A 427 -5.77 4.05 22.81
N ARG A 428 -6.53 3.44 21.90
CA ARG A 428 -7.08 2.09 22.04
C ARG A 428 -6.15 0.99 21.49
N ALA A 429 -5.09 1.37 20.77
CA ALA A 429 -4.09 0.43 20.26
C ALA A 429 -2.86 0.46 21.17
N GLN A 430 -2.25 -0.70 21.35
CA GLN A 430 -1.01 -0.89 22.10
C GLN A 430 0.07 -1.38 21.15
N TYR A 431 1.29 -0.91 21.36
CA TYR A 431 2.48 -1.27 20.59
C TYR A 431 3.37 -2.11 21.49
N CYS A 432 3.43 -3.41 21.23
CA CYS A 432 4.24 -4.34 22.00
C CYS A 432 5.54 -4.64 21.26
N TYR A 433 6.68 -4.52 21.93
CA TYR A 433 8.01 -4.74 21.37
C TYR A 433 8.67 -5.94 22.02
N VAL A 434 9.28 -6.81 21.21
CA VAL A 434 10.11 -7.89 21.72
C VAL A 434 11.44 -7.30 22.21
N ARG A 435 11.74 -7.49 23.50
CA ARG A 435 13.02 -7.10 24.13
C ARG A 435 14.08 -8.19 24.06
N SER A 436 13.73 -9.34 23.53
CA SER A 436 14.65 -10.46 23.34
C SER A 436 15.56 -10.24 22.13
N ALA A 437 16.83 -10.60 22.26
CA ALA A 437 17.80 -10.54 21.17
C ALA A 437 17.93 -11.92 20.50
N PRO A 438 18.18 -11.97 19.18
CA PRO A 438 18.48 -13.23 18.51
C PRO A 438 19.85 -13.75 18.98
N ILE A 439 19.91 -15.00 19.43
CA ILE A 439 21.15 -15.66 19.88
C ILE A 439 21.64 -16.74 18.93
N ALA A 440 20.77 -17.27 18.08
CA ALA A 440 21.12 -18.28 17.10
C ALA A 440 20.11 -18.32 15.95
N THR A 441 20.51 -18.98 14.86
CA THR A 441 19.64 -19.34 13.76
C THR A 441 19.93 -20.80 13.38
N THR A 442 18.88 -21.57 13.13
CA THR A 442 18.97 -23.01 12.85
C THR A 442 17.84 -23.46 11.91
N ARG A 443 18.02 -24.60 11.25
CA ARG A 443 16.93 -25.31 10.54
C ARG A 443 16.38 -26.47 11.36
N GLU A 444 17.14 -26.93 12.35
CA GLU A 444 16.68 -28.01 13.22
C GLU A 444 15.68 -27.45 14.23
N PRO A 445 14.60 -28.18 14.55
CA PRO A 445 13.60 -27.77 15.55
C PRO A 445 14.11 -27.95 16.99
N ARG A 446 15.41 -27.74 17.20
CA ARG A 446 16.11 -27.86 18.48
C ARG A 446 17.33 -26.93 18.52
N PHE A 447 17.66 -26.48 19.72
CA PHE A 447 18.85 -25.67 19.99
C PHE A 447 19.29 -25.84 21.45
N VAL A 448 20.60 -25.78 21.72
CA VAL A 448 21.13 -25.82 23.09
C VAL A 448 21.82 -24.51 23.40
N ASP A 449 21.28 -23.76 24.36
CA ASP A 449 21.93 -22.59 24.94
C ASP A 449 22.90 -23.06 26.03
N THR A 450 24.19 -23.04 25.73
CA THR A 450 25.25 -23.47 26.67
C THR A 450 25.61 -22.42 27.72
N ALA A 451 25.15 -21.18 27.57
CA ALA A 451 25.47 -20.08 28.46
C ALA A 451 24.21 -19.26 28.80
N PRO A 452 23.22 -19.88 29.47
CA PRO A 452 21.99 -19.20 29.86
C PRO A 452 22.27 -18.10 30.90
N LEU A 453 21.42 -17.08 30.94
CA LEU A 453 21.56 -15.98 31.89
C LEU A 453 21.36 -16.44 33.34
N ALA A 454 22.24 -15.97 34.23
CA ALA A 454 22.09 -16.14 35.67
C ALA A 454 20.86 -15.35 36.16
N GLY A 455 19.84 -16.05 36.65
CA GLY A 455 18.56 -15.45 37.06
C GLY A 455 17.35 -15.89 36.23
N GLY A 456 17.55 -16.74 35.22
CA GLY A 456 16.49 -17.24 34.35
C GLY A 456 16.31 -16.36 33.11
N ALA A 457 16.20 -16.99 31.95
CA ALA A 457 15.93 -16.33 30.68
C ALA A 457 14.55 -16.73 30.15
N THR A 458 13.95 -15.88 29.34
CA THR A 458 12.76 -16.24 28.55
C THR A 458 13.18 -16.40 27.10
N TYR A 459 12.68 -17.45 26.46
CA TYR A 459 13.00 -17.80 25.09
C TYR A 459 11.77 -17.68 24.18
N ARG A 460 12.03 -17.38 22.91
CA ARG A 460 11.06 -17.48 21.81
C ARG A 460 11.71 -18.06 20.57
N ILE A 461 10.90 -18.69 19.73
CA ILE A 461 11.30 -19.14 18.39
C ILE A 461 10.61 -18.24 17.37
N GLY A 462 11.41 -17.51 16.59
CA GLY A 462 10.96 -16.87 15.37
C GLY A 462 11.03 -17.83 14.20
N ILE A 463 10.01 -17.80 13.36
CA ILE A 463 9.95 -18.54 12.10
C ILE A 463 10.16 -17.55 10.96
N ALA A 464 11.20 -17.80 10.16
CA ALA A 464 11.59 -16.97 9.04
C ALA A 464 11.60 -17.79 7.75
N THR A 465 11.47 -17.08 6.62
CA THR A 465 11.65 -17.64 5.28
C THR A 465 12.09 -16.51 4.36
N ASN A 466 12.82 -16.84 3.30
CA ASN A 466 13.21 -15.89 2.27
C ASN A 466 13.44 -16.61 0.94
N TRP A 467 13.45 -15.83 -0.13
CA TRP A 467 13.60 -16.34 -1.49
C TRP A 467 14.98 -16.97 -1.76
N ALA A 468 16.01 -16.59 -1.00
CA ALA A 468 17.37 -17.12 -1.12
C ALA A 468 17.57 -18.43 -0.35
N ASP A 469 16.57 -18.88 0.42
CA ASP A 469 16.66 -20.00 1.35
C ASP A 469 17.92 -19.92 2.24
N ASP A 470 18.22 -18.73 2.76
CA ASP A 470 19.38 -18.48 3.64
C ASP A 470 18.89 -18.21 5.07
N PRO A 471 19.21 -19.07 6.07
CA PRO A 471 18.79 -18.83 7.45
C PRO A 471 19.25 -17.49 8.03
N ALA A 472 20.39 -16.95 7.57
CA ALA A 472 20.91 -15.66 8.04
C ALA A 472 20.11 -14.45 7.48
N GLN A 473 19.21 -14.68 6.53
CA GLN A 473 18.40 -13.66 5.88
C GLN A 473 16.90 -13.86 6.14
N GLY A 474 16.12 -12.85 5.77
CA GLY A 474 14.67 -12.87 5.83
C GLY A 474 14.09 -12.42 7.15
N ASP A 475 12.86 -11.95 7.06
CA ASP A 475 12.10 -11.44 8.19
C ASP A 475 11.40 -12.60 8.90
N VAL A 476 11.38 -12.54 10.23
CA VAL A 476 10.55 -13.44 11.03
C VAL A 476 9.09 -13.05 10.83
N PHE A 477 8.26 -13.98 10.37
CA PHE A 477 6.84 -13.75 10.10
C PHE A 477 5.91 -14.33 11.16
N ALA A 478 6.44 -15.14 12.08
CA ALA A 478 5.72 -15.67 13.23
C ALA A 478 6.66 -15.88 14.43
N LEU A 479 6.16 -15.69 15.64
CA LEU A 479 6.88 -15.97 16.89
C LEU A 479 6.13 -16.99 17.73
N SER A 480 6.84 -17.84 18.46
CA SER A 480 6.23 -18.67 19.50
C SER A 480 5.78 -17.82 20.70
N PRO A 481 4.86 -18.31 21.52
CA PRO A 481 4.68 -17.84 22.88
C PRO A 481 6.00 -17.88 23.67
N PRO A 482 6.14 -17.07 24.73
CA PRO A 482 7.35 -17.06 25.55
C PRO A 482 7.44 -18.36 26.38
N ALA A 483 8.64 -18.92 26.47
CA ALA A 483 8.93 -20.05 27.35
C ALA A 483 10.05 -19.70 28.34
N PRO A 484 9.81 -19.76 29.67
CA PRO A 484 10.85 -19.53 30.65
C PRO A 484 11.89 -20.67 30.63
N ALA A 485 13.11 -20.36 31.02
CA ALA A 485 14.15 -21.34 31.26
C ALA A 485 13.69 -22.41 32.27
N ALA A 486 14.12 -23.66 32.06
CA ALA A 486 13.87 -24.71 33.03
C ALA A 486 14.66 -24.43 34.33
N PRO A 487 14.08 -24.70 35.51
CA PRO A 487 14.69 -24.39 36.80
C PRO A 487 16.02 -25.10 37.08
#